data_AF-A0A2D8S7P4-F1
#
_entry.id   AF-A0A2D8S7P4-F1
#
_cell.length_a   1.000
_cell.length_b   1.000
_cell.length_c   1.000
_cell.angle_alpha   90.00
_cell.angle_beta   90.00
_cell.angle_gamma   90.00
#
_symmetry.space_group_name_H-M   'P 1'
#
loop_
_entity.id
_entity.type
_entity.pdbx_description
1 polymer ?
#
loop_
_entity_poly.entity_id
_entity_poly.type
_entity_poly.pdbx_seq_one_letter_code
_entity_poly.pdbx_strand_id
1 'polypeptide(L)' 'MITIKIGPRQDPKRAIQKLKNKLINEGLFVELKKRKHYTKPSLKKKLKREEAAKQRVKDHHKAIRKAEQAENW' A
#
# COMPACT_ATOMS: atom_id res chain seq x y z
N MET A 1 -14.17 4.70 10.05
CA MET A 1 -13.85 6.14 9.93
C MET A 1 -12.37 6.33 10.26
N ILE A 2 -11.57 6.78 9.31
CA ILE A 2 -10.10 6.86 9.46
C ILE A 2 -9.77 8.10 10.27
N THR A 3 -9.31 7.91 11.50
CA THR A 3 -8.91 9.00 12.40
C THR A 3 -7.50 8.80 12.92
N ILE A 4 -6.85 9.93 13.24
CA ILE A 4 -5.56 9.99 13.93
C ILE A 4 -5.68 10.97 15.08
N LYS A 5 -5.21 10.55 16.26
CA LYS A 5 -5.08 11.41 17.43
C LYS A 5 -3.71 12.07 17.40
N ILE A 6 -3.68 13.39 17.55
CA ILE A 6 -2.46 14.20 17.56
C ILE A 6 -2.28 14.75 18.97
N GLY A 7 -1.08 14.60 19.53
CA GLY A 7 -0.73 15.18 20.82
C GLY A 7 -0.19 16.62 20.71
N PRO A 8 -0.20 17.40 21.79
CA PRO A 8 0.10 18.84 21.78
C PRO A 8 1.53 19.22 21.34
N ARG A 9 2.47 18.27 21.31
CA ARG A 9 3.87 18.48 20.93
C ARG A 9 4.29 17.76 19.64
N GLN A 10 3.33 17.21 18.88
CA GLN A 10 3.64 16.55 17.61
C GLN A 10 3.66 17.52 16.44
N ASP A 11 4.64 17.34 15.56
CA ASP A 11 4.73 18.03 14.27
C ASP A 11 3.51 17.66 13.38
N PRO A 12 2.71 18.63 12.93
CA PRO A 12 1.57 18.41 12.04
C PRO A 12 1.93 17.65 10.75
N LYS A 13 3.12 17.85 10.18
CA LYS A 13 3.57 17.15 8.97
C LYS A 13 3.70 15.65 9.21
N ARG A 14 4.23 15.25 10.37
CA ARG A 14 4.33 13.83 10.75
C ARG A 14 2.94 13.22 10.95
N ALA A 15 2.00 13.97 11.49
CA ALA A 15 0.61 13.50 11.63
C ALA A 15 -0.06 13.25 10.27
N ILE A 16 0.11 14.16 9.30
CA ILE A 16 -0.39 13.99 7.93
C ILE A 16 0.25 12.77 7.25
N GLN A 17 1.56 12.55 7.43
CA GLN A 17 2.22 11.37 6.88
C GLN A 17 1.67 10.08 7.47
N LYS A 18 1.41 10.03 8.78
CA LYS A 18 0.74 8.88 9.42
C LYS A 18 -0.66 8.66 8.84
N LEU A 19 -1.42 9.74 8.57
CA LEU A 19 -2.76 9.66 7.97
C LEU A 19 -2.69 9.05 6.59
N LYS A 20 -1.79 9.56 5.76
CA LYS A 20 -1.52 9.04 4.42
C LYS A 20 -1.16 7.56 4.46
N ASN A 21 -0.27 7.14 5.36
CA ASN A 21 0.11 5.73 5.48
C ASN A 21 -1.07 4.85 5.91
N LYS A 22 -1.92 5.33 6.84
CA LYS A 22 -3.13 4.61 7.27
C LYS A 22 -4.14 4.44 6.12
N LEU A 23 -4.36 5.50 5.34
CA LEU A 23 -5.19 5.49 4.12
C LEU A 23 -4.65 4.51 3.05
N ILE A 24 -3.33 4.44 2.90
CA ILE A 24 -2.69 3.50 1.96
C ILE A 24 -2.87 2.05 2.44
N ASN A 25 -2.68 1.78 3.73
CA ASN A 25 -2.84 0.43 4.30
C ASN A 25 -4.27 -0.09 4.18
N GLU A 26 -5.27 0.77 4.35
CA GLU A 26 -6.68 0.40 4.11
C GLU A 26 -7.01 0.24 2.61
N GLY A 27 -6.14 0.69 1.71
CA GLY A 27 -6.34 0.53 0.26
C GLY A 27 -7.39 1.47 -0.35
N LEU A 28 -7.84 2.50 0.39
CA LEU A 28 -8.91 3.41 -0.02
C LEU A 28 -8.66 4.03 -1.40
N PHE A 29 -7.43 4.49 -1.66
CA PHE A 29 -7.09 5.10 -2.96
C PHE A 29 -7.18 4.11 -4.12
N VAL A 30 -6.81 2.85 -3.91
CA VAL A 30 -6.89 1.79 -4.92
C VAL A 30 -8.37 1.46 -5.19
N GLU A 31 -9.17 1.42 -4.14
CA GLU A 31 -10.60 1.17 -4.25
C GLU A 31 -11.34 2.29 -4.99
N LEU A 32 -11.08 3.56 -4.64
CA LEU A 32 -11.61 4.72 -5.35
C LEU A 32 -11.28 4.66 -6.84
N LYS A 33 -10.03 4.32 -7.19
CA LYS A 33 -9.61 4.16 -8.59
C LYS A 33 -10.35 3.01 -9.29
N LYS A 34 -10.55 1.88 -8.62
CA LYS A 34 -11.27 0.71 -9.15
C LYS A 34 -12.77 0.98 -9.35
N ARG A 35 -13.37 1.81 -8.51
CA ARG A 35 -14.80 2.17 -8.53
C ARG A 35 -15.13 3.37 -9.43
N LYS A 36 -14.13 4.15 -9.88
CA LYS A 36 -14.32 5.38 -10.66
C LYS A 36 -15.15 5.17 -11.94
N HIS A 37 -14.94 4.05 -12.63
CA HIS A 37 -15.68 3.71 -13.86
C HIS A 37 -16.01 2.22 -13.88
N TYR A 38 -17.08 1.86 -14.60
CA TYR A 38 -17.41 0.46 -14.84
C TYR A 38 -16.28 -0.22 -15.63
N THR A 39 -15.90 -1.41 -15.18
CA THR A 39 -14.93 -2.26 -15.84
C THR A 39 -15.52 -3.64 -16.04
N LYS A 40 -15.39 -4.17 -17.27
CA LYS A 40 -15.88 -5.51 -17.63
C LYS A 40 -15.25 -6.56 -16.69
N PRO A 41 -16.00 -7.61 -16.29
CA PRO A 41 -15.47 -8.66 -15.40
C PRO A 41 -14.19 -9.34 -15.90
N SER A 42 -14.00 -9.50 -17.21
CA SER A 42 -12.77 -10.04 -17.79
C SER A 42 -11.55 -9.14 -17.50
N LEU A 43 -11.71 -7.83 -17.65
CA LEU A 43 -10.67 -6.85 -17.37
C LEU A 43 -10.34 -6.81 -15.87
N LYS A 44 -11.35 -6.89 -14.99
CA LYS A 44 -11.14 -7.01 -13.54
C LYS A 44 -10.30 -8.25 -13.18
N LYS A 45 -10.57 -9.40 -13.81
CA LYS A 45 -9.79 -10.64 -13.62
C LYS A 45 -8.35 -10.47 -14.11
N LYS A 46 -8.14 -9.85 -15.26
CA LYS A 46 -6.79 -9.57 -15.80
C LYS A 46 -5.98 -8.67 -14.86
N LEU A 47 -6.54 -7.53 -14.46
CA LEU A 47 -5.89 -6.58 -13.56
C LEU A 47 -5.52 -7.21 -12.20
N LYS A 48 -6.40 -8.06 -11.64
CA LYS A 48 -6.10 -8.80 -10.39
C LYS A 48 -4.88 -9.72 -10.55
N ARG A 49 -4.75 -10.43 -11.67
CA ARG A 49 -3.61 -11.32 -11.93
C ARG A 49 -2.31 -10.53 -12.09
N GLU A 50 -2.35 -9.44 -12.84
CA GLU A 50 -1.18 -8.56 -13.03
C GLU A 50 -0.73 -7.92 -11.71
N GLU A 51 -1.67 -7.43 -10.90
CA GLU A 51 -1.39 -6.85 -9.57
C GLU A 51 -0.74 -7.89 -8.64
N ALA A 52 -1.25 -9.12 -8.63
CA ALA A 52 -0.66 -10.22 -7.87
C ALA A 52 0.75 -10.61 -8.36
N ALA A 53 0.97 -10.65 -9.68
CA ALA A 53 2.30 -10.93 -10.24
C ALA A 53 3.32 -9.85 -9.84
N LYS A 54 2.94 -8.57 -9.93
CA LYS A 54 3.77 -7.45 -9.47
C LYS A 54 4.09 -7.54 -7.98
N GLN A 55 3.12 -7.95 -7.16
CA GLN A 55 3.34 -8.10 -5.72
C GLN A 55 4.33 -9.22 -5.42
N ARG A 56 4.22 -10.39 -6.07
CA ARG A 56 5.17 -11.50 -5.89
C ARG A 56 6.61 -11.09 -6.21
N VAL A 57 6.82 -10.36 -7.30
CA VAL A 57 8.16 -9.87 -7.67
C VAL A 57 8.71 -8.91 -6.61
N LYS A 58 7.88 -8.02 -6.07
CA LYS A 58 8.29 -7.12 -4.98
C LYS A 58 8.64 -7.88 -3.71
N ASP A 59 7.84 -8.87 -3.33
CA ASP A 59 8.05 -9.66 -2.13
C ASP A 59 9.33 -10.49 -2.25
N HIS A 60 9.62 -11.05 -3.43
CA HIS A 60 10.86 -11.75 -3.72
C HIS A 60 12.09 -10.84 -3.56
N HIS A 61 12.10 -9.65 -4.19
CA HIS A 61 13.19 -8.69 -4.02
C HIS A 61 13.36 -8.24 -2.57
N LYS A 62 12.26 -8.10 -1.83
CA LYS A 62 12.30 -7.76 -0.40
C LYS A 62 12.90 -8.88 0.43
N ALA A 63 12.63 -10.14 0.09
CA ALA A 63 13.20 -11.30 0.76
C ALA A 63 14.72 -11.40 0.54
N ILE A 64 15.18 -11.22 -0.70
CA ILE A 64 16.62 -11.18 -1.04
C ILE A 64 17.33 -10.11 -0.22
N ARG A 65 16.84 -8.87 -0.26
CA ARG A 65 17.45 -7.76 0.50
C ARG A 65 17.49 -8.05 2.01
N LYS A 66 16.46 -8.71 2.54
CA LYS A 66 16.42 -9.08 3.96
C LYS A 66 17.47 -10.15 4.30
N ALA A 67 17.68 -11.11 3.41
CA ALA A 67 18.73 -12.13 3.56
C ALA A 67 20.12 -11.48 3.51
N GLU A 68 20.39 -10.62 2.53
CA GLU A 68 21.65 -9.86 2.42
C GLU A 68 21.93 -9.02 3.67
N GLN A 69 20.90 -8.37 4.24
CA GLN A 69 21.05 -7.59 5.46
C GLN A 69 21.35 -8.48 6.69
N ALA A 70 20.80 -9.70 6.73
CA ALA A 70 21.03 -10.64 7.82
C ALA A 70 22.43 -11.26 7.76
N GLU A 71 22.99 -11.47 6.56
CA GLU A 71 24.37 -11.94 6.41
C GLU A 71 25.41 -10.84 6.66
N ASN A 72 25.07 -9.57 6.46
CA ASN A 72 25.95 -8.43 6.71
C ASN A 72 25.93 -7.91 8.18
N TRP A 73 25.32 -8.66 9.10
CA TRP A 73 25.29 -8.39 10.54
C TRP A 73 26.06 -9.46 11.31
#